data_AF-A0A936VU59-F1
#
_entry.id   AF-A0A936VU59-F1
#
_cell.length_a   1.000
_cell.length_b   1.000
_cell.length_c   1.000
_cell.angle_alpha   90.00
_cell.angle_beta   90.00
_cell.angle_gamma   90.00
#
_symmetry.space_group_name_H-M   'P 1'
#
loop_
_entity.id
_entity.type
_entity.pdbx_description
1 polymer ?
#
loop_
_entity_poly.entity_id
_entity_poly.type
_entity_poly.pdbx_seq_one_letter_code
_entity_poly.pdbx_strand_id
1 'polypeptide(L)'
;MNKIIYFGAILLLFTACEDFFLKEVDIKVDKYPEGIALTGIWKNSLQGGAVFISEAKAILDSTPSPIENAKIEITTTKNRTWNTTFNTREKIYNCQSDSDIEIGEEINIKVTIPNFPVLEAKQIKPDTVSITNIDFIVNGHTDIDGYKSDLIKVQLNDPPQKNYYGIKIFQYDQDGNIYNRYLNSQDQNFKGLTEDDVLVFNDDLFNGRKMTMNLYGYIDNSTGNSLEVELINLSEDLYKYYYSQIISLSSGENPFSEPITIHQNVLNGYGIFGIGSSTKKILEF
;
A
#
# COMPACT_ATOMS: atom_id res chain seq x y z
N MET A 1 66.00 32.24 -27.93
CA MET A 1 65.09 31.41 -28.74
C MET A 1 64.34 30.33 -27.93
N ASN A 2 64.32 30.36 -26.58
CA ASN A 2 63.70 29.31 -25.75
C ASN A 2 62.54 29.79 -24.84
N LYS A 3 62.15 31.07 -24.87
CA LYS A 3 61.06 31.61 -24.01
C LYS A 3 59.70 31.73 -24.70
N ILE A 4 59.65 31.70 -26.03
CA ILE A 4 58.40 31.86 -26.81
C ILE A 4 57.64 30.52 -26.95
N ILE A 5 58.34 29.38 -26.86
CA ILE A 5 57.72 28.05 -27.00
C ILE A 5 56.87 27.68 -25.77
N TYR A 6 57.21 28.17 -24.57
CA TYR A 6 56.42 27.91 -23.37
C TYR A 6 55.07 28.65 -23.35
N PHE A 7 54.94 29.78 -24.05
CA PHE A 7 53.70 30.55 -24.06
C PHE A 7 52.63 29.93 -24.99
N GLY A 8 53.04 29.25 -26.07
CA GLY A 8 52.13 28.54 -26.97
C GLY A 8 51.57 27.24 -26.36
N ALA A 9 52.38 26.53 -25.56
CA ALA A 9 51.94 25.28 -24.92
C ALA A 9 50.96 25.50 -23.75
N ILE A 10 51.04 26.64 -23.06
CA ILE A 10 50.11 26.99 -21.96
C ILE A 10 48.75 27.44 -22.50
N LEU A 11 48.69 28.09 -23.67
CA LEU A 11 47.43 28.56 -24.26
C LEU A 11 46.55 27.40 -24.79
N LEU A 12 47.17 26.28 -25.20
CA LEU A 12 46.47 25.07 -25.65
C LEU A 12 45.87 24.24 -24.50
N LEU A 13 46.26 24.48 -23.24
CA LEU A 13 45.69 23.80 -22.08
C LEU A 13 44.37 24.42 -21.60
N PHE A 14 44.05 25.65 -22.01
CA PHE A 14 42.80 26.33 -21.61
C PHE A 14 41.62 26.11 -22.57
N THR A 15 41.84 25.56 -23.77
CA THR A 15 40.76 25.28 -24.73
C THR A 15 40.27 23.84 -24.72
N ALA A 16 40.85 22.97 -23.89
CA ALA A 16 40.58 21.53 -23.88
C ALA A 16 39.56 21.09 -22.82
N CYS A 17 38.94 22.01 -22.08
CA CYS A 17 38.23 21.67 -20.84
C CYS A 17 36.73 21.98 -20.81
N GLU A 18 36.09 22.38 -21.92
CA GLU A 18 34.66 22.70 -21.88
C GLU A 18 33.75 21.52 -22.28
N ASP A 19 34.14 20.67 -23.25
CA ASP A 19 33.20 19.69 -23.83
C ASP A 19 33.50 18.20 -23.54
N PHE A 20 34.61 17.86 -22.86
CA PHE A 20 34.99 16.44 -22.68
C PHE A 20 34.17 15.72 -21.58
N PHE A 21 33.55 16.45 -20.65
CA PHE A 21 32.89 15.86 -19.48
C PHE A 21 31.36 15.92 -19.51
N LEU A 22 30.75 16.63 -20.45
CA LEU A 22 29.30 16.75 -20.56
C LEU A 22 28.82 15.98 -21.79
N LYS A 23 28.69 14.66 -21.63
CA LYS A 23 27.90 13.87 -22.56
C LYS A 23 26.44 14.01 -22.14
N GLU A 24 25.70 14.91 -22.79
CA GLU A 24 24.25 14.91 -22.72
C GLU A 24 23.76 13.57 -23.28
N VAL A 25 23.38 12.66 -22.37
CA VAL A 25 22.71 11.43 -22.74
C VAL A 25 21.23 11.76 -22.73
N ASP A 26 20.65 11.90 -23.92
CA ASP A 26 19.19 11.92 -24.07
C ASP A 26 18.65 10.57 -23.56
N ILE A 27 18.18 10.57 -22.32
CA ILE A 27 17.41 9.46 -21.79
C ILE A 27 16.06 9.53 -22.49
N LYS A 28 15.86 8.66 -23.48
CA LYS A 28 14.52 8.42 -24.02
C LYS A 28 13.68 7.81 -22.90
N VAL A 29 12.87 8.63 -22.26
CA VAL A 29 11.83 8.15 -21.36
C VAL A 29 10.74 7.58 -22.24
N ASP A 30 10.59 6.25 -22.23
CA ASP A 30 9.46 5.61 -22.91
C ASP A 30 8.16 6.18 -22.35
N LYS A 31 7.27 6.65 -23.23
CA LYS A 31 5.96 7.16 -22.82
C LYS A 31 5.22 6.02 -22.12
N TYR A 32 4.68 6.28 -20.93
CA TYR A 32 3.87 5.29 -20.22
C TYR A 32 2.74 4.79 -21.14
N PRO A 33 2.59 3.47 -21.31
CA PRO A 33 1.63 2.91 -22.26
C PRO A 33 0.22 3.39 -21.95
N GLU A 34 -0.49 3.86 -22.98
CA GLU A 34 -1.86 4.31 -22.87
C GLU A 34 -2.77 3.17 -22.39
N GLY A 35 -3.69 3.46 -21.48
CA GLY A 35 -4.63 2.48 -20.96
C GLY A 35 -5.52 3.02 -19.86
N ILE A 36 -6.32 2.13 -19.27
CA ILE A 36 -7.24 2.45 -18.18
C ILE A 36 -6.78 1.77 -16.91
N ALA A 37 -6.83 2.48 -15.79
CA ALA A 37 -6.58 1.95 -14.46
C ALA A 37 -7.89 1.76 -13.69
N LEU A 38 -8.03 0.60 -13.05
CA LEU A 38 -9.06 0.28 -12.07
C LEU A 38 -8.42 0.16 -10.69
N THR A 39 -8.96 0.90 -9.72
CA THR A 39 -8.60 0.73 -8.30
C THR A 39 -9.85 0.44 -7.50
N GLY A 40 -9.92 -0.75 -6.91
CA GLY A 40 -10.94 -1.14 -5.95
C GLY A 40 -10.28 -1.84 -4.77
N ILE A 41 -10.33 -1.23 -3.59
CA ILE A 41 -9.78 -1.83 -2.37
C ILE A 41 -10.89 -1.82 -1.32
N TRP A 42 -11.26 -3.01 -0.86
CA TRP A 42 -12.37 -3.18 0.08
C TRP A 42 -11.93 -3.89 1.36
N LYS A 43 -12.60 -3.57 2.46
CA LYS A 43 -12.34 -4.13 3.78
C LYS A 43 -13.67 -4.50 4.42
N ASN A 44 -13.79 -5.75 4.89
CA ASN A 44 -14.97 -6.34 5.54
C ASN A 44 -16.22 -6.47 4.67
N SER A 45 -16.68 -5.40 4.03
CA SER A 45 -17.87 -5.41 3.19
C SER A 45 -17.69 -4.58 1.93
N LEU A 46 -18.60 -4.80 0.97
CA LEU A 46 -18.76 -3.92 -0.20
C LEU A 46 -19.62 -2.70 0.09
N GLN A 47 -20.32 -2.70 1.23
CA GLN A 47 -21.17 -1.58 1.60
C GLN A 47 -20.27 -0.41 2.01
N GLY A 48 -20.27 0.65 1.17
CA GLY A 48 -19.33 1.76 1.32
C GLY A 48 -17.98 1.53 0.62
N GLY A 49 -17.84 0.43 -0.13
CA GLY A 49 -16.74 0.26 -1.07
C GLY A 49 -16.87 1.23 -2.24
N ALA A 50 -15.73 1.66 -2.78
CA ALA A 50 -15.69 2.48 -3.99
C ALA A 50 -14.72 1.88 -5.01
N VAL A 51 -14.97 2.22 -6.28
CA VAL A 51 -14.08 1.92 -7.39
C VAL A 51 -13.68 3.24 -8.04
N PHE A 52 -12.38 3.43 -8.24
CA PHE A 52 -11.84 4.54 -8.99
C PHE A 52 -11.39 4.06 -10.37
N ILE A 53 -11.89 4.71 -11.42
CA ILE A 53 -11.54 4.43 -12.82
C ILE A 53 -10.89 5.67 -13.39
N SER A 54 -9.74 5.50 -14.03
CA SER A 54 -8.98 6.63 -14.59
C SER A 54 -8.14 6.22 -15.79
N GLU A 55 -7.60 7.22 -16.50
CA GLU A 55 -6.48 7.00 -17.42
C GLU A 55 -5.26 6.47 -16.63
N ALA A 56 -4.60 5.45 -17.16
CA ALA A 56 -3.38 4.93 -16.58
C ALA A 56 -2.24 5.94 -16.76
N LYS A 57 -1.51 6.22 -15.67
CA LYS A 57 -0.36 7.13 -15.65
C LYS A 57 0.80 6.50 -14.90
N ALA A 58 2.02 6.97 -15.17
CA ALA A 58 3.17 6.60 -14.35
C ALA A 58 3.02 7.18 -12.94
N ILE A 59 3.69 6.54 -11.97
CA ILE A 59 3.62 6.93 -10.54
C ILE A 59 4.09 8.37 -10.31
N LEU A 60 5.03 8.86 -11.12
CA LEU A 60 5.62 10.19 -11.01
C LEU A 60 4.90 11.25 -11.86
N ASP A 61 3.89 10.86 -12.63
CA ASP A 61 3.15 11.79 -13.49
C ASP A 61 2.07 12.56 -12.71
N SER A 62 1.55 13.61 -13.35
CA SER A 62 0.38 14.38 -12.88
C SER A 62 -0.79 13.49 -12.43
N THR A 63 -1.66 14.01 -11.55
CA THR A 63 -2.84 13.30 -11.06
C THR A 63 -3.66 12.63 -12.18
N PRO A 64 -4.05 11.36 -12.04
CA PRO A 64 -4.78 10.63 -13.07
C PRO A 64 -6.18 11.23 -13.30
N SER A 65 -6.59 11.29 -14.57
CA SER A 65 -7.88 11.85 -14.97
C SER A 65 -9.00 10.83 -14.72
N PRO A 66 -10.02 11.13 -13.89
CA PRO A 66 -11.13 10.21 -13.65
C PRO A 66 -11.97 9.97 -14.91
N ILE A 67 -12.48 8.75 -15.09
CA ILE A 67 -13.40 8.39 -16.18
C ILE A 67 -14.79 8.23 -15.60
N GLU A 68 -15.74 9.03 -16.09
CA GLU A 68 -17.08 9.16 -15.50
C GLU A 68 -18.17 8.34 -16.21
N ASN A 69 -17.88 7.76 -17.37
CA ASN A 69 -18.82 7.01 -18.21
C ASN A 69 -18.59 5.48 -18.20
N ALA A 70 -17.93 4.95 -17.18
CA ALA A 70 -17.75 3.52 -17.00
C ALA A 70 -19.04 2.84 -16.50
N LYS A 71 -19.35 1.66 -17.05
CA LYS A 71 -20.34 0.73 -16.51
C LYS A 71 -19.60 -0.34 -15.71
N ILE A 72 -19.94 -0.48 -14.43
CA ILE A 72 -19.30 -1.42 -13.51
C ILE A 72 -20.30 -2.52 -13.15
N GLU A 73 -19.90 -3.77 -13.33
CA GLU A 73 -20.65 -4.95 -12.95
C GLU A 73 -19.84 -5.73 -11.92
N ILE A 74 -20.37 -5.86 -10.70
CA ILE A 74 -19.76 -6.63 -9.62
C ILE A 74 -20.66 -7.81 -9.36
N THR A 75 -20.08 -9.01 -9.43
CA THR A 75 -20.80 -10.28 -9.25
C THR A 75 -20.05 -11.19 -8.28
N THR A 76 -20.76 -12.11 -7.63
CA THR A 76 -20.12 -13.16 -6.84
C THR A 76 -20.54 -14.55 -7.29
N THR A 77 -19.83 -15.58 -6.80
CA THR A 77 -20.19 -16.99 -7.00
C THR A 77 -21.59 -17.36 -6.49
N LYS A 78 -22.22 -16.52 -5.66
CA LYS A 78 -23.62 -16.69 -5.22
C LYS A 78 -24.64 -15.90 -6.06
N ASN A 79 -24.24 -15.42 -7.25
CA ASN A 79 -25.08 -14.64 -8.17
C ASN A 79 -25.65 -13.35 -7.55
N ARG A 80 -24.95 -12.76 -6.59
CA ARG A 80 -25.27 -11.43 -6.06
C ARG A 80 -24.73 -10.36 -7.01
N THR A 81 -25.38 -9.21 -7.04
CA THR A 81 -24.98 -8.07 -7.87
C THR A 81 -24.96 -6.80 -7.05
N TRP A 82 -23.98 -5.92 -7.29
CA TRP A 82 -23.90 -4.61 -6.65
C TRP A 82 -24.23 -3.51 -7.64
N ASN A 83 -24.95 -2.50 -7.17
CA ASN A 83 -25.22 -1.29 -7.92
C ASN A 83 -24.06 -0.32 -7.72
N THR A 84 -23.68 0.37 -8.80
CA THR A 84 -22.64 1.42 -8.75
C THR A 84 -23.21 2.77 -9.14
N THR A 85 -22.90 3.80 -8.35
CA THR A 85 -23.29 5.19 -8.65
C THR A 85 -22.06 6.09 -8.68
N PHE A 86 -21.89 6.87 -9.75
CA PHE A 86 -20.79 7.82 -9.84
C PHE A 86 -21.00 9.03 -8.92
N ASN A 87 -20.03 9.29 -8.04
CA ASN A 87 -19.98 10.47 -7.19
C ASN A 87 -19.21 11.58 -7.91
N THR A 88 -19.92 12.61 -8.36
CA THR A 88 -19.32 13.73 -9.12
C THR A 88 -18.38 14.60 -8.29
N ARG A 89 -18.51 14.60 -6.95
CA ARG A 89 -17.64 15.35 -6.04
C ARG A 89 -16.33 14.61 -5.79
N GLU A 90 -16.42 13.34 -5.44
CA GLU A 90 -15.26 12.50 -5.09
C GLU A 90 -14.59 11.86 -6.30
N LYS A 91 -15.25 11.90 -7.46
CA LYS A 91 -14.78 11.31 -8.73
C LYS A 91 -14.54 9.79 -8.64
N ILE A 92 -15.36 9.10 -7.86
CA ILE A 92 -15.33 7.64 -7.65
C ILE A 92 -16.72 7.04 -7.90
N TYR A 93 -16.76 5.73 -8.14
CA TYR A 93 -18.01 4.94 -8.20
C TYR A 93 -18.28 4.30 -6.85
N ASN A 94 -19.32 4.76 -6.16
CA ASN A 94 -19.77 4.17 -4.91
C ASN A 94 -20.52 2.87 -5.19
N CYS A 95 -20.16 1.82 -4.49
CA CYS A 95 -20.76 0.49 -4.60
C CYS A 95 -21.80 0.29 -3.49
N GLN A 96 -22.97 -0.22 -3.86
CA GLN A 96 -24.07 -0.49 -2.94
C GLN A 96 -24.64 -1.88 -3.19
N SER A 97 -24.96 -2.59 -2.11
CA SER A 97 -25.69 -3.86 -2.15
C SER A 97 -26.47 -4.06 -0.86
N ASP A 98 -27.51 -4.87 -0.99
CA ASP A 98 -28.36 -5.31 0.10
C ASP A 98 -27.80 -6.54 0.83
N SER A 99 -26.64 -7.06 0.39
CA SER A 99 -25.97 -8.23 0.97
C SER A 99 -24.45 -8.05 1.05
N ASP A 100 -23.88 -8.58 2.13
CA ASP A 100 -22.43 -8.60 2.33
C ASP A 100 -21.78 -9.81 1.65
N ILE A 101 -20.47 -9.72 1.39
CA ILE A 101 -19.68 -10.84 0.87
C ILE A 101 -19.40 -11.82 2.00
N GLU A 102 -19.52 -13.11 1.72
CA GLU A 102 -19.14 -14.15 2.67
C GLU A 102 -17.66 -14.53 2.54
N ILE A 103 -17.09 -15.00 3.64
CA ILE A 103 -15.74 -15.57 3.66
C ILE A 103 -15.62 -16.68 2.60
N GLY A 104 -14.53 -16.67 1.83
CA GLY A 104 -14.27 -17.62 0.75
C GLY A 104 -15.07 -17.38 -0.54
N GLU A 105 -15.96 -16.39 -0.57
CA GLU A 105 -16.71 -16.04 -1.77
C GLU A 105 -15.82 -15.32 -2.79
N GLU A 106 -15.88 -15.75 -4.06
CA GLU A 106 -15.18 -15.07 -5.15
C GLU A 106 -16.03 -13.89 -5.65
N ILE A 107 -15.41 -12.74 -5.76
CA ILE A 107 -15.95 -11.50 -6.30
C ILE A 107 -15.28 -11.23 -7.64
N ASN A 108 -16.08 -10.94 -8.64
CA ASN A 108 -15.64 -10.59 -9.99
C ASN A 108 -16.13 -9.18 -10.32
N ILE A 109 -15.20 -8.30 -10.71
CA ILE A 109 -15.49 -6.95 -11.21
C ILE A 109 -15.25 -6.93 -12.71
N LYS A 110 -16.23 -6.44 -13.46
CA LYS A 110 -16.11 -6.11 -14.87
C LYS A 110 -16.40 -4.64 -15.09
N VAL A 111 -15.53 -3.96 -15.83
CA VAL A 111 -15.69 -2.55 -16.18
C VAL A 111 -15.69 -2.37 -17.68
N THR A 112 -16.77 -1.78 -18.17
CA THR A 112 -16.97 -1.48 -19.60
C THR A 112 -16.93 0.02 -19.81
N ILE A 113 -16.06 0.47 -20.71
CA ILE A 113 -15.94 1.87 -21.14
C ILE A 113 -16.05 1.89 -22.67
N PRO A 114 -16.82 2.81 -23.27
CA PRO A 114 -16.93 2.89 -24.72
C PRO A 114 -15.56 3.02 -25.40
N ASN A 115 -15.31 2.18 -26.42
CA ASN A 115 -14.06 2.13 -27.20
C ASN A 115 -12.82 1.57 -26.50
N PHE A 116 -12.95 1.03 -25.28
CA PHE A 116 -11.85 0.35 -24.59
C PHE A 116 -12.14 -1.15 -24.40
N PRO A 117 -11.10 -2.00 -24.27
CA PRO A 117 -11.27 -3.37 -23.81
C PRO A 117 -12.03 -3.43 -22.48
N VAL A 118 -12.74 -4.53 -22.24
CA VAL A 118 -13.38 -4.78 -20.94
C VAL A 118 -12.30 -5.12 -19.93
N LEU A 119 -12.27 -4.36 -18.82
CA LEU A 119 -11.39 -4.61 -17.70
C LEU A 119 -12.04 -5.66 -16.81
N GLU A 120 -11.27 -6.66 -16.38
CA GLU A 120 -11.74 -7.71 -15.49
C GLU A 120 -10.77 -7.93 -14.34
N ALA A 121 -11.27 -8.05 -13.12
CA ALA A 121 -10.46 -8.44 -11.97
C ALA A 121 -11.29 -9.30 -11.02
N LYS A 122 -10.62 -10.16 -10.27
CA LYS A 122 -11.29 -11.05 -9.31
C LYS A 122 -10.54 -11.16 -8.00
N GLN A 123 -11.26 -11.44 -6.93
CA GLN A 123 -10.72 -11.68 -5.61
C GLN A 123 -11.53 -12.71 -4.85
N ILE A 124 -10.92 -13.38 -3.89
CA ILE A 124 -11.60 -14.25 -2.92
C ILE A 124 -11.54 -13.57 -1.57
N LYS A 125 -12.68 -13.43 -0.87
CA LYS A 125 -12.70 -12.84 0.47
C LYS A 125 -11.91 -13.73 1.46
N PRO A 126 -10.82 -13.23 2.07
CA PRO A 126 -10.05 -14.00 3.04
C PRO A 126 -10.85 -14.31 4.31
N ASP A 127 -10.40 -15.34 5.03
CA ASP A 127 -10.89 -15.63 6.38
C ASP A 127 -10.61 -14.48 7.34
N THR A 128 -11.44 -14.35 8.36
CA THR A 128 -11.24 -13.39 9.44
C THR A 128 -10.37 -14.02 10.53
N VAL A 129 -9.22 -13.40 10.85
CA VAL A 129 -8.31 -13.84 11.91
C VAL A 129 -8.40 -12.90 13.10
N SER A 130 -8.57 -13.47 14.30
CA SER A 130 -8.84 -12.71 15.53
C SER A 130 -7.58 -12.49 16.37
N ILE A 131 -7.47 -11.31 16.96
CA ILE A 131 -6.45 -10.98 17.94
C ILE A 131 -6.79 -11.64 19.28
N THR A 132 -5.94 -12.54 19.74
CA THR A 132 -6.13 -13.27 21.01
C THR A 132 -5.71 -12.45 22.23
N ASN A 133 -4.64 -11.67 22.16
CA ASN A 133 -4.17 -10.82 23.26
C ASN A 133 -3.46 -9.57 22.75
N ILE A 134 -3.51 -8.50 23.55
CA ILE A 134 -2.70 -7.29 23.37
C ILE A 134 -2.09 -6.97 24.74
N ASP A 135 -0.77 -6.85 24.80
CA ASP A 135 -0.08 -6.32 25.98
C ASP A 135 0.61 -5.00 25.62
N PHE A 136 0.51 -4.00 26.50
CA PHE A 136 1.15 -2.70 26.33
C PHE A 136 2.15 -2.44 27.46
N ILE A 137 3.38 -2.08 27.10
CA ILE A 137 4.48 -1.85 28.02
C ILE A 137 5.10 -0.50 27.70
N VAL A 138 4.85 0.46 28.59
CA VAL A 138 5.44 1.81 28.51
C VAL A 138 6.95 1.73 28.58
N ASN A 139 7.66 2.40 27.66
CA ASN A 139 9.11 2.35 27.54
C ASN A 139 9.68 0.90 27.46
N GLY A 140 8.89 -0.02 26.89
CA GLY A 140 9.21 -1.45 26.81
C GLY A 140 10.19 -1.82 25.68
N HIS A 141 10.55 -0.88 24.81
CA HIS A 141 11.52 -1.05 23.74
C HIS A 141 12.71 -0.10 23.92
N THR A 142 13.89 -0.51 23.45
CA THR A 142 15.10 0.33 23.42
C THR A 142 15.80 0.09 22.10
N ASP A 143 16.04 1.16 21.33
CA ASP A 143 16.71 1.08 20.04
C ASP A 143 18.24 1.01 20.18
N ILE A 144 18.95 1.03 19.04
CA ILE A 144 20.41 0.87 19.00
C ILE A 144 21.13 2.06 19.65
N ASP A 145 20.50 3.23 19.64
CA ASP A 145 21.04 4.49 20.16
C ASP A 145 20.67 4.69 21.64
N GLY A 146 19.90 3.76 22.21
CA GLY A 146 19.47 3.77 23.61
C GLY A 146 18.19 4.57 23.87
N TYR A 147 17.52 5.06 22.84
CA TYR A 147 16.23 5.72 22.99
C TYR A 147 15.15 4.70 23.32
N LYS A 148 14.29 5.07 24.27
CA LYS A 148 13.16 4.24 24.67
C LYS A 148 11.92 4.59 23.86
N SER A 149 11.12 3.57 23.58
CA SER A 149 9.78 3.68 23.02
C SER A 149 8.87 2.63 23.64
N ASP A 150 7.57 2.76 23.41
CA ASP A 150 6.60 1.83 23.97
C ASP A 150 6.56 0.53 23.15
N LEU A 151 6.25 -0.57 23.82
CA LEU A 151 6.15 -1.90 23.22
C LEU A 151 4.71 -2.41 23.30
N ILE A 152 4.17 -2.79 22.15
CA ILE A 152 2.85 -3.39 21.99
C ILE A 152 3.06 -4.82 21.49
N LYS A 153 2.60 -5.79 22.28
CA LYS A 153 2.66 -7.21 21.93
C LYS A 153 1.29 -7.67 21.47
N VAL A 154 1.17 -8.08 20.21
CA VAL A 154 -0.10 -8.53 19.62
C VAL A 154 -0.01 -10.02 19.35
N GLN A 155 -0.95 -10.80 19.90
CA GLN A 155 -0.97 -12.26 19.77
C GLN A 155 -2.15 -12.71 18.91
N LEU A 156 -1.91 -13.66 18.00
CA LEU A 156 -2.94 -14.29 17.18
C LEU A 156 -2.70 -15.80 17.07
N ASN A 157 -3.76 -16.54 16.75
CA ASN A 157 -3.67 -17.95 16.35
C ASN A 157 -3.93 -18.00 14.84
N ASP A 158 -2.88 -18.31 14.07
CA ASP A 158 -2.95 -18.38 12.62
C ASP A 158 -3.57 -19.71 12.16
N PRO A 159 -4.56 -19.71 11.23
CA PRO A 159 -5.11 -20.94 10.67
C PRO A 159 -4.12 -21.61 9.71
N PRO A 160 -4.13 -22.95 9.52
CA PRO A 160 -3.13 -23.68 8.74
C PRO A 160 -3.33 -23.55 7.22
N GLN A 161 -3.26 -22.32 6.71
CA GLN A 161 -3.35 -21.95 5.30
C GLN A 161 -2.49 -20.71 5.07
N LYS A 162 -2.05 -20.46 3.83
CA LYS A 162 -1.25 -19.28 3.51
C LYS A 162 -2.08 -18.01 3.71
N ASN A 163 -1.64 -17.13 4.62
CA ASN A 163 -2.27 -15.85 4.90
C ASN A 163 -1.30 -14.67 4.71
N TYR A 164 -1.88 -13.52 4.43
CA TYR A 164 -1.16 -12.25 4.30
C TYR A 164 -1.86 -11.22 5.17
N TYR A 165 -1.09 -10.43 5.90
CA TYR A 165 -1.64 -9.59 6.95
C TYR A 165 -1.25 -8.13 6.77
N GLY A 166 -2.14 -7.26 7.21
CA GLY A 166 -1.89 -5.86 7.51
C GLY A 166 -2.29 -5.57 8.95
N ILE A 167 -1.52 -4.74 9.65
CA ILE A 167 -1.87 -4.30 11.01
C ILE A 167 -1.85 -2.77 11.11
N LYS A 168 -2.86 -2.21 11.78
CA LYS A 168 -2.99 -0.79 12.11
C LYS A 168 -3.26 -0.62 13.59
N ILE A 169 -2.81 0.48 14.18
CA ILE A 169 -3.08 0.81 15.57
C ILE A 169 -3.61 2.23 15.67
N PHE A 170 -4.70 2.38 16.40
CA PHE A 170 -5.33 3.66 16.71
C PHE A 170 -5.30 3.89 18.22
N GLN A 171 -5.04 5.12 18.64
CA GLN A 171 -5.20 5.55 20.03
C GLN A 171 -6.47 6.41 20.15
N TYR A 172 -7.24 6.17 21.20
CA TYR A 172 -8.37 7.03 21.56
C TYR A 172 -7.98 7.91 22.74
N ASP A 173 -8.35 9.18 22.68
CA ASP A 173 -8.31 10.06 23.86
C ASP A 173 -9.56 9.92 24.73
N GLN A 174 -9.55 10.63 25.87
CA GLN A 174 -10.67 10.64 26.82
C GLN A 174 -11.98 11.20 26.24
N ASP A 175 -11.89 12.02 25.19
CA ASP A 175 -13.04 12.60 24.49
C ASP A 175 -13.54 11.70 23.34
N GLY A 176 -12.83 10.58 23.08
CA GLY A 176 -13.14 9.63 22.02
C GLY A 176 -12.58 10.00 20.65
N ASN A 177 -11.69 11.00 20.56
CA ASN A 177 -10.99 11.32 19.31
C ASN A 177 -10.00 10.21 18.97
N ILE A 178 -9.94 9.86 17.68
CA ILE A 178 -9.14 8.75 17.17
C ILE A 178 -7.88 9.31 16.53
N TYR A 179 -6.73 8.76 16.91
CA TYR A 179 -5.45 9.11 16.33
C TYR A 179 -4.75 7.87 15.78
N ASN A 180 -4.28 7.94 14.54
CA ASN A 180 -3.40 6.92 13.99
C ASN A 180 -2.06 6.90 14.76
N ARG A 181 -1.50 5.72 14.99
CA ARG A 181 -0.21 5.55 15.65
C ARG A 181 0.75 4.77 14.76
N TYR A 182 1.90 5.39 14.51
CA TYR A 182 2.97 4.78 13.73
C TYR A 182 3.74 3.80 14.61
N LEU A 183 3.85 2.58 14.10
CA LEU A 183 4.59 1.52 14.77
C LEU A 183 5.54 0.89 13.79
N ASN A 184 6.60 0.32 14.34
CA ASN A 184 7.62 -0.40 13.61
C ASN A 184 7.80 -1.79 14.23
N SER A 185 8.49 -2.67 13.50
CA SER A 185 8.95 -3.96 14.01
C SER A 185 10.41 -4.19 13.62
N GLN A 186 11.15 -4.88 14.49
CA GLN A 186 12.51 -5.33 14.20
C GLN A 186 12.49 -6.61 13.37
N ASP A 187 11.33 -7.26 13.25
CA ASP A 187 11.16 -8.42 12.40
C ASP A 187 11.13 -7.97 10.92
N GLN A 188 12.08 -8.49 10.15
CA GLN A 188 12.26 -8.18 8.73
C GLN A 188 11.09 -8.64 7.85
N ASN A 189 10.19 -9.49 8.36
CA ASN A 189 8.96 -9.87 7.66
C ASN A 189 7.98 -8.69 7.55
N PHE A 190 8.06 -7.72 8.45
CA PHE A 190 7.20 -6.54 8.43
C PHE A 190 7.73 -5.50 7.44
N LYS A 191 6.81 -4.85 6.74
CA LYS A 191 7.07 -3.72 5.85
C LYS A 191 5.97 -2.68 6.03
N GLY A 192 6.36 -1.42 6.06
CA GLY A 192 5.45 -0.27 6.02
C GLY A 192 6.27 1.00 5.92
N LEU A 193 5.61 2.11 5.63
CA LEU A 193 6.22 3.43 5.65
C LEU A 193 5.94 4.13 6.99
N THR A 194 6.78 5.13 7.28
CA THR A 194 6.75 5.88 8.54
C THR A 194 5.55 6.82 8.68
N GLU A 195 4.74 6.99 7.64
CA GLU A 195 3.60 7.91 7.61
C GLU A 195 2.34 7.19 7.10
N ASP A 196 1.32 7.14 7.96
CA ASP A 196 -0.06 6.65 7.75
C ASP A 196 -0.29 5.18 7.42
N ASP A 197 0.77 4.37 7.46
CA ASP A 197 0.74 3.11 6.75
C ASP A 197 0.30 1.88 7.56
N VAL A 198 -0.23 0.91 6.81
CA VAL A 198 -0.46 -0.43 7.32
C VAL A 198 0.88 -1.16 7.34
N LEU A 199 1.26 -1.77 8.46
CA LEU A 199 2.38 -2.70 8.45
C LEU A 199 1.91 -4.01 7.83
N VAL A 200 2.44 -4.35 6.65
CA VAL A 200 2.16 -5.61 5.97
C VAL A 200 3.20 -6.66 6.30
N PHE A 201 2.77 -7.92 6.43
CA PHE A 201 3.61 -9.08 6.68
C PHE A 201 2.90 -10.34 6.18
N ASN A 202 3.62 -11.46 6.08
CA ASN A 202 3.03 -12.74 5.70
C ASN A 202 3.30 -13.81 6.78
N ASP A 203 2.66 -14.95 6.67
CA ASP A 203 2.73 -16.03 7.65
C ASP A 203 3.80 -17.10 7.38
N ASP A 204 4.76 -16.89 6.47
CA ASP A 204 5.74 -17.93 6.06
C ASP A 204 6.45 -18.58 7.26
N LEU A 205 6.70 -17.80 8.31
CA LEU A 205 7.40 -18.24 9.51
C LEU A 205 6.47 -18.74 10.62
N PHE A 206 5.15 -18.62 10.52
CA PHE A 206 4.22 -18.98 11.60
C PHE A 206 2.90 -19.61 11.15
N ASN A 207 2.76 -19.99 9.87
CA ASN A 207 1.57 -20.65 9.32
C ASN A 207 1.05 -21.78 10.23
N GLY A 208 -0.23 -21.71 10.61
CA GLY A 208 -0.91 -22.68 11.45
C GLY A 208 -0.50 -22.68 12.93
N ARG A 209 0.24 -21.65 13.37
CA ARG A 209 0.79 -21.56 14.74
C ARG A 209 0.40 -20.25 15.41
N LYS A 210 0.53 -20.24 16.74
CA LYS A 210 0.43 -19.02 17.53
C LYS A 210 1.61 -18.10 17.21
N MET A 211 1.32 -16.83 16.99
CA MET A 211 2.31 -15.77 16.74
C MET A 211 2.19 -14.68 17.82
N THR A 212 3.32 -14.10 18.21
CA THR A 212 3.38 -12.89 19.04
C THR A 212 4.22 -11.86 18.30
N MET A 213 3.57 -10.80 17.85
CA MET A 213 4.19 -9.68 17.14
C MET A 213 4.64 -8.65 18.16
N ASN A 214 5.89 -8.21 18.06
CA ASN A 214 6.42 -7.10 18.85
C ASN A 214 6.44 -5.86 17.97
N LEU A 215 5.58 -4.90 18.29
CA LEU A 215 5.48 -3.62 17.62
C LEU A 215 5.91 -2.52 18.57
N TYR A 216 6.64 -1.52 18.09
CA TYR A 216 7.12 -0.43 18.92
C TYR A 216 6.91 0.94 18.27
N GLY A 217 6.70 1.94 19.12
CA GLY A 217 6.52 3.33 18.72
C GLY A 217 6.13 4.18 19.93
N TYR A 218 5.73 5.43 19.68
CA TYR A 218 5.38 6.37 20.74
C TYR A 218 3.87 6.46 20.90
N ILE A 219 3.37 6.07 22.08
CA ILE A 219 1.97 6.21 22.46
C ILE A 219 1.86 7.35 23.47
N ASP A 220 0.96 8.30 23.22
CA ASP A 220 0.77 9.43 24.13
C ASP A 220 -0.11 9.01 25.32
N ASN A 221 0.53 8.52 26.38
CA ASN A 221 -0.14 8.09 27.60
C ASN A 221 -0.72 9.25 28.43
N SER A 222 -0.47 10.51 28.03
CA SER A 222 -1.03 11.67 28.73
C SER A 222 -2.42 12.05 28.24
N THR A 223 -2.75 11.68 27.00
CA THR A 223 -4.03 12.02 26.36
C THR A 223 -4.90 10.80 26.10
N GLY A 224 -4.32 9.64 25.83
CA GLY A 224 -5.07 8.43 25.51
C GLY A 224 -5.29 7.45 26.66
N ASN A 225 -6.44 6.78 26.60
CA ASN A 225 -6.86 5.74 27.55
C ASN A 225 -7.03 4.36 26.91
N SER A 226 -7.00 4.27 25.57
CA SER A 226 -7.11 2.99 24.88
C SER A 226 -6.38 2.92 23.55
N LEU A 227 -6.02 1.69 23.17
CA LEU A 227 -5.42 1.33 21.88
C LEU A 227 -6.36 0.34 21.18
N GLU A 228 -6.81 0.67 19.98
CA GLU A 228 -7.46 -0.27 19.07
C GLU A 228 -6.44 -0.82 18.08
N VAL A 229 -6.26 -2.13 18.10
CA VAL A 229 -5.45 -2.85 17.11
C VAL A 229 -6.38 -3.45 16.07
N GLU A 230 -6.20 -3.05 14.82
CA GLU A 230 -6.89 -3.65 13.67
C GLU A 230 -5.93 -4.60 12.95
N LEU A 231 -6.28 -5.89 12.94
CA LEU A 231 -5.61 -6.91 12.12
C LEU A 231 -6.46 -7.17 10.89
N ILE A 232 -5.86 -7.12 9.71
CA ILE A 232 -6.50 -7.33 8.41
C ILE A 232 -5.86 -8.54 7.76
N ASN A 233 -6.63 -9.59 7.47
CA ASN A 233 -6.22 -10.66 6.56
C ASN A 233 -6.48 -10.17 5.12
N LEU A 234 -5.41 -9.97 4.37
CA LEU A 234 -5.39 -9.41 3.02
C LEU A 234 -5.45 -10.54 2.00
N SER A 235 -6.15 -10.29 0.90
CA SER A 235 -5.91 -11.05 -0.33
C SER A 235 -4.45 -10.94 -0.75
N GLU A 236 -3.92 -11.99 -1.38
CA GLU A 236 -2.53 -12.04 -1.82
C GLU A 236 -2.17 -10.87 -2.76
N ASP A 237 -3.06 -10.53 -3.68
CA ASP A 237 -2.83 -9.41 -4.60
C ASP A 237 -2.78 -8.07 -3.86
N LEU A 238 -3.63 -7.87 -2.85
CA LEU A 238 -3.63 -6.65 -2.05
C LEU A 238 -2.35 -6.55 -1.21
N TYR A 239 -1.89 -7.66 -0.63
CA TYR A 239 -0.60 -7.72 0.05
C TYR A 239 0.56 -7.36 -0.89
N LYS A 240 0.64 -8.00 -2.07
CA LYS A 240 1.69 -7.73 -3.06
C LYS A 240 1.64 -6.29 -3.56
N TYR A 241 0.44 -5.73 -3.73
CA TYR A 241 0.24 -4.32 -4.07
C TYR A 241 0.85 -3.40 -3.02
N TYR A 242 0.46 -3.54 -1.75
CA TYR A 242 1.04 -2.73 -0.67
C TYR A 242 2.55 -2.93 -0.54
N TYR A 243 3.02 -4.18 -0.56
CA TYR A 243 4.44 -4.51 -0.47
C TYR A 243 5.24 -3.85 -1.61
N SER A 244 4.79 -3.96 -2.85
CA SER A 244 5.48 -3.35 -4.01
C SER A 244 5.48 -1.82 -3.95
N GLN A 245 4.40 -1.19 -3.47
CA GLN A 245 4.36 0.27 -3.25
C GLN A 245 5.35 0.71 -2.17
N ILE A 246 5.39 0.00 -1.03
CA ILE A 246 6.32 0.30 0.07
C ILE A 246 7.76 0.23 -0.43
N ILE A 247 8.13 -0.82 -1.17
CA ILE A 247 9.48 -0.94 -1.73
C ILE A 247 9.74 0.17 -2.75
N SER A 248 8.79 0.45 -3.65
CA SER A 248 8.93 1.51 -4.65
C SER A 248 9.19 2.87 -4.01
N LEU A 249 8.43 3.23 -2.97
CA LEU A 249 8.57 4.49 -2.26
C LEU A 249 9.90 4.55 -1.49
N SER A 250 10.32 3.45 -0.85
CA SER A 250 11.62 3.37 -0.17
C SER A 250 12.84 3.42 -1.12
N SER A 251 12.64 3.12 -2.41
CA SER A 251 13.71 3.12 -3.42
C SER A 251 13.78 4.42 -4.23
N GLY A 252 12.74 5.26 -4.15
CA GLY A 252 12.59 6.47 -4.97
C GLY A 252 13.64 7.55 -4.77
N GLU A 253 14.44 7.47 -3.70
CA GLU A 253 15.55 8.41 -3.45
C GLU A 253 16.85 8.03 -4.18
N ASN A 254 16.93 6.85 -4.81
CA ASN A 254 18.12 6.41 -5.50
C ASN A 254 18.03 6.65 -7.02
N PRO A 255 18.74 7.65 -7.58
CA PRO A 255 18.70 7.97 -9.02
C PRO A 255 19.30 6.88 -9.92
N PHE A 256 19.86 5.81 -9.33
CA PHE A 256 20.40 4.64 -10.04
C PHE A 256 19.57 3.38 -9.84
N SER A 257 18.44 3.45 -9.11
CA SER A 257 17.54 2.31 -8.94
C SER A 257 16.71 2.10 -10.20
N GLU A 258 16.59 0.85 -10.63
CA GLU A 258 15.60 0.48 -11.65
C GLU A 258 14.18 0.74 -11.12
N PRO A 259 13.23 1.17 -11.97
CA PRO A 259 11.84 1.34 -11.57
C PRO A 259 11.24 0.02 -11.06
N ILE A 260 10.68 0.05 -9.87
CA ILE A 260 9.98 -1.12 -9.31
C ILE A 260 8.60 -1.21 -9.95
N THR A 261 8.28 -2.39 -10.48
CA THR A 261 6.94 -2.68 -11.00
C THR A 261 5.98 -2.86 -9.84
N ILE A 262 4.93 -2.02 -9.79
CA ILE A 262 3.84 -2.17 -8.83
C ILE A 262 2.97 -3.36 -9.23
N HIS A 263 2.63 -4.18 -8.25
CA HIS A 263 1.77 -5.34 -8.46
C HIS A 263 0.40 -4.91 -8.97
N GLN A 264 -0.15 -5.65 -9.92
CA GLN A 264 -1.46 -5.40 -10.51
C GLN A 264 -2.15 -6.70 -10.88
N ASN A 265 -3.48 -6.70 -10.89
CA ASN A 265 -4.28 -7.89 -11.20
C ASN A 265 -5.52 -7.61 -12.06
N VAL A 266 -5.55 -6.45 -12.72
CA VAL A 266 -6.60 -6.07 -13.66
C VAL A 266 -6.25 -6.56 -15.06
N LEU A 267 -7.05 -7.46 -15.61
CA LEU A 267 -6.93 -7.93 -16.98
C LEU A 267 -7.38 -6.83 -17.97
N ASN A 268 -6.67 -6.70 -19.09
CA ASN A 268 -6.91 -5.70 -20.14
C ASN A 268 -6.82 -4.23 -19.68
N GLY A 269 -6.15 -3.98 -18.55
CA GLY A 269 -5.94 -2.64 -18.01
C GLY A 269 -4.83 -2.65 -16.96
N TYR A 270 -4.80 -1.61 -16.14
CA TYR A 270 -3.86 -1.44 -15.04
C TYR A 270 -4.58 -1.37 -13.69
N GLY A 271 -3.82 -1.51 -12.62
CA GLY A 271 -4.29 -1.26 -11.26
C GLY A 271 -4.65 -2.52 -10.49
N ILE A 272 -5.44 -2.33 -9.44
CA ILE A 272 -5.62 -3.31 -8.38
C ILE A 272 -7.09 -3.47 -8.04
N PHE A 273 -7.51 -4.72 -7.94
CA PHE A 273 -8.66 -5.10 -7.17
C PHE A 273 -8.21 -5.95 -5.97
N GLY A 274 -8.44 -5.45 -4.76
CA GLY A 274 -8.03 -6.08 -3.52
C GLY A 274 -9.13 -6.10 -2.48
N ILE A 275 -9.16 -7.16 -1.67
CA ILE A 275 -10.08 -7.27 -0.54
C ILE A 275 -9.35 -7.78 0.70
N GLY A 276 -9.84 -7.38 1.88
CA GLY A 276 -9.42 -7.95 3.16
C GLY A 276 -10.56 -8.12 4.15
N SER A 277 -10.32 -8.95 5.15
CA SER A 277 -11.20 -9.19 6.29
C SER A 277 -10.48 -8.78 7.57
N SER A 278 -11.05 -7.87 8.36
CA SER A 278 -10.42 -7.31 9.54
C SER A 278 -11.12 -7.67 10.85
N THR A 279 -10.32 -7.79 11.90
CA THR A 279 -10.78 -7.79 13.29
C THR A 279 -10.15 -6.63 14.03
N LYS A 280 -10.88 -6.13 15.02
CA LYS A 280 -10.44 -5.08 15.92
C LYS A 280 -10.45 -5.60 17.34
N LYS A 281 -9.46 -5.21 18.13
CA LYS A 281 -9.44 -5.45 19.56
C LYS A 281 -8.91 -4.22 20.28
N ILE A 282 -9.63 -3.83 21.32
CA ILE A 282 -9.32 -2.65 22.14
C ILE A 282 -8.63 -3.11 23.42
N LEU A 283 -7.57 -2.40 23.79
CA LEU A 283 -6.91 -2.46 25.09
C LEU A 283 -7.08 -1.11 25.79
N GLU A 284 -7.69 -1.12 26.96
CA GLU A 284 -7.79 0.03 27.86
C GLU A 284 -6.59 0.04 28.83
N PHE A 285 -6.05 1.22 29.17
CA PHE A 285 -4.94 1.40 30.12
C PHE A 285 -4.99 2.72 30.88
#